data_AF-A0AAU2URH8-F1
#
_entry.id   AF-A0AAU2URH8-F1
#
_cell.length_a   1.000
_cell.length_b   1.000
_cell.length_c   1.000
_cell.angle_alpha   90.00
_cell.angle_beta   90.00
_cell.angle_gamma   90.00
#
_symmetry.space_group_name_H-M   'P 1'
#
loop_
_entity.id
_entity.type
_entity.pdbx_description
1 polymer ?
#
loop_
_entity_poly.entity_id
_entity_poly.type
_entity_poly.pdbx_seq_one_letter_code
_entity_poly.pdbx_strand_id
1 'polypeptide(L)'
;MTHPKRRAAAEKLALSAPSGLLRVVMDPDPTGTPSVLRTALAAWSAIEDGATHQLVIQDDMLLSDSFFDRVRCAIEELPDSALALFALWDSRNGAAVRFGAMAGARWVGSVNEYFPCVAIVLPRRVAEGFVAYGRERLGGWPDDILMYRYLCANGVSRHVAVPNLAEHEDRGSISGNAFRGPRRSVCYLPGDGVGDEGRTLSGLTVIPFFKYGVAKCAVRADGPGPERWLHLDAEQYLRGTGLSPALLRPPGGGAGEADVRGTWLTALALGFESARAGFDVLPTASEAYAEAVATIGPGGISNTSTEEHIARRRKPLAEVAQLALQAGHEAATGHRARPRRPGGLVWRGAANPLGEHLARRLADRRERSAAVIDLTRLHCAEPEVTIRPQGDPVPYRLSVGEVYGPGCSHLGAVGRMVWQALRSRPVMIEGDPDAEVHPVYVNDLADAIEAVLRLRPEQHVLTVAPRKPCTAAELAQAVHEAVRPVPVRRGTGSGKTRPVAADAVRPPGWAPVTGLARGLHAFAQWLAYEGVLHTEE
;
A
#
# COMPACT_ATOMS: atom_id res chain seq x y z
N MET A 1 -8.71 -23.90 -6.60
CA MET A 1 -9.59 -23.80 -5.42
C MET A 1 -10.82 -22.96 -5.76
N THR A 2 -12.00 -23.30 -5.23
CA THR A 2 -13.26 -22.62 -5.63
C THR A 2 -14.34 -22.71 -4.55
N HIS A 3 -15.25 -21.73 -4.54
CA HIS A 3 -16.53 -21.86 -3.84
C HIS A 3 -17.53 -22.62 -4.73
N PRO A 4 -18.44 -23.46 -4.20
CA PRO A 4 -19.39 -24.22 -5.02
C PRO A 4 -20.19 -23.43 -6.07
N LYS A 5 -20.52 -22.18 -5.77
CA LYS A 5 -21.16 -21.24 -6.72
C LYS A 5 -20.36 -20.99 -8.01
N ARG A 6 -19.04 -21.21 -8.02
CA ARG A 6 -18.14 -21.05 -9.18
C ARG A 6 -17.54 -22.38 -9.67
N ARG A 7 -18.10 -23.52 -9.24
CA ARG A 7 -17.63 -24.86 -9.64
C ARG A 7 -17.41 -25.01 -11.14
N ALA A 8 -18.37 -24.59 -11.96
CA ALA A 8 -18.28 -24.71 -13.42
C ALA A 8 -17.08 -23.93 -14.01
N ALA A 9 -16.72 -22.78 -13.42
CA ALA A 9 -15.55 -22.02 -13.82
C ALA A 9 -14.25 -22.77 -13.48
N ALA A 10 -14.17 -23.32 -12.27
CA ALA A 10 -13.03 -24.11 -11.83
C ALA A 10 -12.84 -25.41 -12.63
N GLU A 11 -13.94 -26.09 -12.96
CA GLU A 11 -13.91 -27.29 -13.81
C GLU A 11 -13.44 -26.96 -15.23
N LYS A 12 -13.92 -25.85 -15.81
CA LYS A 12 -13.43 -25.37 -17.11
C LYS A 12 -11.93 -25.09 -17.08
N LEU A 13 -11.43 -24.43 -16.03
CA LEU A 13 -10.00 -24.14 -15.85
C LEU A 13 -9.16 -25.42 -15.69
N ALA A 14 -9.67 -26.40 -14.93
CA ALA A 14 -8.98 -27.69 -14.77
C ALA A 14 -8.93 -28.47 -16.09
N LEU A 15 -10.00 -28.44 -16.89
CA LEU A 15 -10.06 -29.08 -18.20
C LEU A 15 -9.15 -28.43 -19.25
N SER A 16 -8.81 -27.15 -19.10
CA SER A 16 -7.84 -26.48 -20.00
C SER A 16 -6.38 -26.74 -19.63
N ALA A 17 -6.11 -27.34 -18.47
CA ALA A 17 -4.78 -27.74 -18.07
C ALA A 17 -4.41 -29.13 -18.64
N PRO A 18 -3.11 -29.47 -18.74
CA PRO A 18 -2.67 -30.83 -19.01
C PRO A 18 -3.39 -31.84 -18.10
N SER A 19 -3.80 -32.97 -18.70
CA SER A 19 -4.61 -33.98 -18.02
C SER A 19 -3.98 -34.42 -16.70
N GLY A 20 -4.75 -34.38 -15.62
CA GLY A 20 -4.32 -34.76 -14.28
C GLY A 20 -3.50 -33.71 -13.52
N LEU A 21 -3.12 -32.59 -14.14
CA LEU A 21 -2.26 -31.60 -13.50
C LEU A 21 -3.02 -30.72 -12.48
N LEU A 22 -4.28 -30.40 -12.75
CA LEU A 22 -5.13 -29.63 -11.85
C LEU A 22 -6.33 -30.45 -11.38
N ARG A 23 -6.64 -30.32 -10.09
CA ARG A 23 -7.87 -30.84 -9.49
C ARG A 23 -8.66 -29.73 -8.80
N VAL A 24 -9.98 -29.83 -8.85
CA VAL A 24 -10.86 -28.86 -8.20
C VAL A 24 -10.97 -29.16 -6.71
N VAL A 25 -10.46 -28.24 -5.89
CA VAL A 25 -10.67 -28.24 -4.43
C VAL A 25 -11.74 -27.23 -4.06
N MET A 26 -12.79 -27.73 -3.40
CA MET A 26 -13.99 -26.97 -3.03
C MET A 26 -13.85 -26.38 -1.62
N ASP A 27 -14.57 -25.30 -1.35
CA ASP A 27 -14.78 -24.81 0.02
C ASP A 27 -15.40 -25.92 0.89
N PRO A 28 -14.75 -26.36 1.98
CA PRO A 28 -15.28 -27.43 2.82
C PRO A 28 -16.49 -27.01 3.66
N ASP A 29 -16.76 -25.71 3.81
CA ASP A 29 -17.92 -25.18 4.55
C ASP A 29 -18.54 -23.98 3.81
N PRO A 30 -19.21 -24.22 2.67
CA PRO A 30 -19.69 -23.16 1.79
C PRO A 30 -20.91 -22.40 2.34
N THR A 31 -21.55 -22.90 3.40
CA THR A 31 -22.69 -22.25 4.06
C THR A 31 -22.29 -21.43 5.29
N GLY A 32 -21.08 -21.63 5.82
CA GLY A 32 -20.53 -20.85 6.91
C GLY A 32 -20.13 -19.42 6.54
N THR A 33 -19.49 -18.72 7.47
CA THR A 33 -18.97 -17.37 7.22
C THR A 33 -17.97 -17.40 6.04
N PRO A 34 -18.09 -16.49 5.06
CA PRO A 34 -17.18 -16.47 3.91
C PRO A 34 -15.71 -16.38 4.35
N SER A 35 -14.90 -17.33 3.89
CA SER A 35 -13.48 -17.42 4.25
C SER A 35 -12.68 -18.00 3.09
N VAL A 36 -11.90 -17.15 2.42
CA VAL A 36 -10.95 -17.60 1.38
C VAL A 36 -9.87 -18.50 2.00
N LEU A 37 -9.39 -18.14 3.20
CA LEU A 37 -8.37 -18.90 3.93
C LEU A 37 -8.79 -20.36 4.18
N ARG A 38 -10.05 -20.61 4.56
CA ARG A 38 -10.53 -21.98 4.80
C ARG A 38 -10.37 -22.85 3.54
N THR A 39 -10.80 -22.34 2.40
CA THR A 39 -10.67 -23.03 1.11
C THR A 39 -9.21 -23.15 0.67
N ALA A 40 -8.38 -22.13 0.93
CA ALA A 40 -6.95 -22.17 0.65
C ALA A 40 -6.25 -23.26 1.46
N LEU A 41 -6.55 -23.37 2.76
CA LEU A 41 -5.99 -24.41 3.62
C LEU A 41 -6.37 -25.82 3.16
N ALA A 42 -7.60 -26.01 2.66
CA ALA A 42 -8.01 -27.27 2.03
C ALA A 42 -7.18 -27.56 0.77
N ALA A 43 -6.94 -26.55 -0.07
CA ALA A 43 -6.14 -26.70 -1.30
C ALA A 43 -4.66 -26.99 -1.01
N TRP A 44 -4.07 -26.33 -0.03
CA TRP A 44 -2.69 -26.58 0.40
C TRP A 44 -2.51 -27.93 1.10
N SER A 45 -3.52 -28.39 1.85
CA SER A 45 -3.53 -29.73 2.45
C SER A 45 -3.68 -30.84 1.42
N ALA A 46 -4.03 -30.49 0.18
CA ALA A 46 -4.28 -31.41 -0.93
C ALA A 46 -3.00 -31.64 -1.76
N ILE A 47 -1.81 -31.50 -1.19
CA ILE A 47 -0.56 -31.86 -1.87
C ILE A 47 -0.45 -33.38 -2.00
N GLU A 48 -0.02 -33.87 -3.16
CA GLU A 48 0.11 -35.30 -3.44
C GLU A 48 1.44 -35.88 -2.91
N ASP A 49 1.46 -37.17 -2.61
CA ASP A 49 2.68 -37.86 -2.19
C ASP A 49 3.73 -37.83 -3.30
N GLY A 50 4.98 -37.50 -2.93
CA GLY A 50 6.09 -37.35 -3.89
C GLY A 50 6.16 -36.00 -4.60
N ALA A 51 5.14 -35.14 -4.51
CA ALA A 51 5.22 -33.78 -5.06
C ALA A 51 6.26 -32.93 -4.32
N THR A 52 7.11 -32.22 -5.06
CA THR A 52 8.12 -31.28 -4.52
C THR A 52 7.52 -29.90 -4.25
N HIS A 53 6.55 -29.50 -5.05
CA HIS A 53 5.88 -28.19 -5.03
C HIS A 53 4.37 -28.38 -5.18
N GLN A 54 3.62 -27.40 -4.69
CA GLN A 54 2.17 -27.32 -4.87
C GLN A 54 1.82 -26.03 -5.59
N LEU A 55 1.06 -26.15 -6.67
CA LEU A 55 0.44 -25.03 -7.38
C LEU A 55 -1.02 -24.89 -6.92
N VAL A 56 -1.40 -23.70 -6.49
CA VAL A 56 -2.80 -23.36 -6.18
C VAL A 56 -3.23 -22.18 -7.05
N ILE A 57 -4.33 -22.38 -7.76
CA ILE A 57 -4.97 -21.37 -8.62
C ILE A 57 -6.41 -21.15 -8.17
N GLN A 58 -6.85 -19.90 -8.11
CA GLN A 58 -8.25 -19.53 -7.89
C GLN A 58 -9.05 -19.64 -9.19
N ASP A 59 -10.35 -19.83 -9.03
CA ASP A 59 -11.32 -20.17 -10.07
C ASP A 59 -11.71 -19.04 -11.03
N ASP A 60 -11.25 -17.82 -10.76
CA ASP A 60 -11.45 -16.63 -11.59
C ASP A 60 -10.18 -16.19 -12.32
N MET A 61 -9.20 -17.09 -12.49
CA MET A 61 -7.96 -16.82 -13.23
C MET A 61 -8.03 -17.26 -14.70
N LEU A 62 -7.44 -16.46 -15.57
CA LEU A 62 -7.05 -16.79 -16.94
C LEU A 62 -5.54 -17.06 -16.94
N LEU A 63 -5.10 -18.13 -17.60
CA LEU A 63 -3.69 -18.54 -17.64
C LEU A 63 -3.08 -18.19 -19.00
N SER A 64 -1.80 -17.82 -19.02
CA SER A 64 -1.04 -17.64 -20.26
C SER A 64 -0.89 -18.96 -21.02
N ASP A 65 -0.62 -18.87 -22.32
CA ASP A 65 -0.49 -20.04 -23.20
C ASP A 65 0.70 -20.93 -22.78
N SER A 66 1.74 -20.30 -22.20
CA SER A 66 2.98 -20.92 -21.73
C SER A 66 3.00 -21.24 -20.22
N PHE A 67 1.86 -21.08 -19.53
CA PHE A 67 1.80 -21.04 -18.07
C PHE A 67 2.55 -22.19 -17.37
N PHE A 68 2.25 -23.43 -17.77
CA PHE A 68 2.82 -24.60 -17.09
C PHE A 68 4.30 -24.81 -17.39
N ASP A 69 4.74 -24.50 -18.61
CA ASP A 69 6.15 -24.60 -18.99
C ASP A 69 7.00 -23.59 -18.23
N ARG A 70 6.53 -22.33 -18.15
CA ARG A 70 7.21 -21.28 -17.38
C ARG A 70 7.23 -21.60 -15.88
N VAL A 71 6.13 -22.10 -15.32
CA VAL A 71 6.08 -22.53 -13.92
C VAL A 71 7.09 -23.64 -13.63
N ARG A 72 7.20 -24.65 -14.51
CA ARG A 72 8.16 -25.74 -14.33
C ARG A 72 9.60 -25.24 -14.36
N CYS A 73 9.97 -24.43 -15.36
CA CYS A 73 11.29 -23.84 -15.44
C CYS A 73 11.61 -22.95 -14.23
N ALA A 74 10.63 -22.18 -13.74
CA ALA A 74 10.83 -21.35 -12.55
C ALA A 74 11.02 -22.17 -11.27
N ILE A 75 10.36 -23.33 -11.14
CA ILE A 75 10.61 -24.27 -10.03
C ILE A 75 12.04 -24.82 -10.09
N GLU A 76 12.55 -25.11 -11.28
CA GLU A 76 13.93 -25.61 -11.48
C GLU A 76 14.97 -24.54 -11.09
N GLU A 77 14.73 -23.27 -11.45
CA GLU A 77 15.64 -22.15 -11.17
C GLU A 77 15.51 -21.60 -9.74
N LEU A 78 14.32 -21.64 -9.14
CA LEU A 78 13.99 -21.04 -7.84
C LEU A 78 13.29 -22.05 -6.89
N PRO A 79 13.89 -23.23 -6.62
CA PRO A 79 13.22 -24.36 -5.96
C PRO A 79 12.84 -24.11 -4.49
N ASP A 80 13.45 -23.13 -3.84
CA ASP A 80 13.18 -22.80 -2.43
C ASP A 80 12.30 -21.55 -2.28
N SER A 81 11.80 -20.99 -3.38
CA SER A 81 11.03 -19.74 -3.38
C SER A 81 9.53 -19.96 -3.43
N ALA A 82 8.78 -19.09 -2.77
CA ALA A 82 7.38 -18.87 -3.06
C ALA A 82 7.24 -18.03 -4.34
N LEU A 83 6.47 -18.52 -5.31
CA LEU A 83 6.30 -17.89 -6.62
C LEU A 83 4.85 -17.42 -6.80
N ALA A 84 4.63 -16.11 -6.79
CA ALA A 84 3.36 -15.50 -7.15
C ALA A 84 3.32 -15.26 -8.66
N LEU A 85 2.26 -15.77 -9.31
CA LEU A 85 2.14 -15.77 -10.78
C LEU A 85 1.31 -14.59 -11.30
N PHE A 86 0.92 -13.69 -10.39
CA PHE A 86 0.03 -12.56 -10.60
C PHE A 86 0.34 -11.43 -9.61
N ALA A 87 0.21 -10.18 -10.03
CA ALA A 87 0.09 -9.03 -9.14
C ALA A 87 -0.92 -8.01 -9.66
N LEU A 88 -1.67 -7.40 -8.73
CA LEU A 88 -2.63 -6.36 -9.08
C LEU A 88 -1.91 -5.12 -9.61
N TRP A 89 -2.45 -4.52 -10.66
CA TRP A 89 -1.92 -3.31 -11.31
C TRP A 89 -1.79 -2.06 -10.41
N ASP A 90 -2.53 -2.00 -9.31
CA ASP A 90 -2.61 -0.87 -8.37
C ASP A 90 -1.81 -1.11 -7.07
N SER A 91 -1.14 -2.26 -6.98
CA SER A 91 -0.41 -2.72 -5.79
C SER A 91 1.07 -2.32 -5.80
N ARG A 92 1.73 -2.41 -4.63
CA ARG A 92 3.19 -2.25 -4.50
C ARG A 92 3.92 -3.38 -5.23
N ASN A 93 3.41 -4.61 -5.17
CA ASN A 93 3.93 -5.72 -5.97
C ASN A 93 3.79 -5.45 -7.47
N GLY A 94 2.70 -4.81 -7.91
CA GLY A 94 2.53 -4.36 -9.29
C GLY A 94 3.59 -3.34 -9.70
N ALA A 95 3.88 -2.36 -8.84
CA ALA A 95 4.99 -1.44 -9.06
C ALA A 95 6.36 -2.14 -9.09
N ALA A 96 6.59 -3.16 -8.26
CA ALA A 96 7.80 -3.98 -8.33
C ALA A 96 7.91 -4.71 -9.69
N VAL A 97 6.81 -5.28 -10.21
CA VAL A 97 6.78 -5.91 -11.54
C VAL A 97 7.13 -4.90 -12.64
N ARG A 98 6.72 -3.64 -12.53
CA ARG A 98 7.13 -2.58 -13.47
C ARG A 98 8.64 -2.37 -13.46
N PHE A 99 9.28 -2.37 -12.29
CA PHE A 99 10.74 -2.37 -12.21
C PHE A 99 11.36 -3.62 -12.82
N GLY A 100 10.78 -4.80 -12.58
CA GLY A 100 11.23 -6.04 -13.21
C GLY A 100 11.16 -5.97 -14.73
N ALA A 101 10.08 -5.43 -15.29
CA ALA A 101 9.91 -5.25 -16.74
C ALA A 101 10.93 -4.26 -17.32
N MET A 102 11.21 -3.16 -16.61
CA MET A 102 12.27 -2.21 -16.99
C MET A 102 13.68 -2.84 -16.91
N ALA A 103 13.91 -3.73 -15.95
CA ALA A 103 15.18 -4.44 -15.78
C ALA A 103 15.33 -5.67 -16.71
N GLY A 104 14.29 -6.02 -17.48
CA GLY A 104 14.23 -7.26 -18.26
C GLY A 104 14.28 -8.53 -17.42
N ALA A 105 13.89 -8.46 -16.15
CA ALA A 105 13.84 -9.61 -15.25
C ALA A 105 12.64 -10.52 -15.57
N ARG A 106 12.76 -11.81 -15.22
CA ARG A 106 11.64 -12.77 -15.24
C ARG A 106 10.90 -12.82 -13.91
N TRP A 107 11.56 -12.41 -12.83
CA TRP A 107 11.00 -12.40 -11.49
C TRP A 107 11.44 -11.15 -10.74
N VAL A 108 10.57 -10.62 -9.89
CA VAL A 108 10.92 -9.55 -8.95
C VAL A 108 10.64 -9.99 -7.52
N GLY A 109 11.51 -9.62 -6.59
CA GLY A 109 11.28 -9.81 -5.17
C GLY A 109 9.98 -9.11 -4.73
N SER A 110 9.10 -9.86 -4.06
CA SER A 110 7.88 -9.28 -3.48
C SER A 110 8.23 -8.25 -2.41
N VAL A 111 7.51 -7.14 -2.41
CA VAL A 111 7.71 -6.01 -1.50
C VAL A 111 6.70 -6.05 -0.34
N ASN A 112 6.95 -5.29 0.73
CA ASN A 112 6.09 -5.30 1.91
C ASN A 112 4.68 -4.78 1.59
N GLU A 113 3.70 -5.70 1.49
CA GLU A 113 2.28 -5.40 1.29
C GLU A 113 1.40 -6.60 1.70
N TYR A 114 1.32 -7.57 0.80
CA TYR A 114 0.67 -8.87 0.88
C TYR A 114 1.42 -9.80 -0.09
N PHE A 115 1.23 -11.12 0.01
CA PHE A 115 1.75 -12.04 -0.99
C PHE A 115 0.59 -12.52 -1.88
N PRO A 116 0.61 -12.29 -3.21
CA PRO A 116 -0.52 -12.66 -4.06
C PRO A 116 -0.80 -14.17 -4.03
N CYS A 117 -2.02 -14.55 -3.63
CA CYS A 117 -2.44 -15.94 -3.45
C CYS A 117 -3.43 -16.45 -4.51
N VAL A 118 -3.72 -15.68 -5.56
CA VAL A 118 -4.70 -16.06 -6.59
C VAL A 118 -4.15 -17.09 -7.59
N ALA A 119 -2.85 -17.10 -7.82
CA ALA A 119 -2.11 -18.12 -8.55
C ALA A 119 -0.68 -18.17 -7.98
N ILE A 120 -0.33 -19.26 -7.30
CA ILE A 120 0.86 -19.34 -6.45
C ILE A 120 1.43 -20.75 -6.44
N VAL A 121 2.77 -20.84 -6.45
CA VAL A 121 3.52 -22.07 -6.21
C VAL A 121 4.27 -21.95 -4.89
N LEU A 122 4.20 -23.00 -4.06
CA LEU A 122 5.01 -23.14 -2.86
C LEU A 122 5.79 -24.46 -2.88
N PRO A 123 7.03 -24.48 -2.37
CA PRO A 123 7.70 -25.72 -2.01
C PRO A 123 6.86 -26.49 -0.98
N ARG A 124 6.86 -27.83 -1.05
CA ARG A 124 6.04 -28.70 -0.20
C ARG A 124 6.11 -28.33 1.29
N ARG A 125 7.33 -28.24 1.82
CA ARG A 125 7.55 -27.93 3.26
C ARG A 125 6.95 -26.60 3.66
N VAL A 126 7.01 -25.61 2.75
CA VAL A 126 6.45 -24.28 2.96
C VAL A 126 4.92 -24.35 2.96
N ALA A 127 4.31 -25.09 2.02
CA ALA A 127 2.86 -25.30 1.97
C ALA A 127 2.32 -26.00 3.22
N GLU A 128 2.98 -27.07 3.67
CA GLU A 128 2.61 -27.82 4.89
C GLU A 128 2.68 -26.93 6.14
N GLY A 129 3.76 -26.16 6.30
CA GLY A 129 3.88 -25.23 7.42
C GLY A 129 2.87 -24.08 7.35
N PHE A 130 2.52 -23.59 6.15
CA PHE A 130 1.46 -22.60 5.99
C PHE A 130 0.10 -23.14 6.42
N VAL A 131 -0.19 -24.42 6.14
CA VAL A 131 -1.41 -25.08 6.60
C VAL A 131 -1.51 -25.06 8.12
N ALA A 132 -0.43 -25.43 8.82
CA ALA A 132 -0.38 -25.38 10.28
C ALA A 132 -0.57 -23.95 10.80
N TYR A 133 0.18 -23.00 10.26
CA TYR A 133 0.13 -21.58 10.64
C TYR A 133 -1.26 -20.94 10.45
N GLY A 134 -1.91 -21.23 9.33
CA GLY A 134 -3.20 -20.64 8.97
C GLY A 134 -4.38 -21.24 9.74
N ARG A 135 -4.33 -22.51 10.13
CA ARG A 135 -5.39 -23.16 10.93
C ARG A 135 -5.61 -22.47 12.27
N GLU A 136 -4.54 -22.08 12.94
CA GLU A 136 -4.56 -21.35 14.21
C GLU A 136 -5.15 -19.93 14.08
N ARG A 137 -5.26 -19.41 12.86
CA ARG A 137 -5.57 -18.00 12.55
C ARG A 137 -6.85 -17.82 11.75
N LEU A 138 -7.71 -18.84 11.68
CA LEU A 138 -9.04 -18.75 11.09
C LEU A 138 -9.87 -17.63 11.74
N GLY A 139 -10.63 -16.89 10.92
CA GLY A 139 -11.37 -15.70 11.38
C GLY A 139 -10.49 -14.48 11.71
N GLY A 140 -9.20 -14.56 11.41
CA GLY A 140 -8.22 -13.49 11.57
C GLY A 140 -8.06 -12.63 10.31
N TRP A 141 -6.82 -12.55 9.82
CA TRP A 141 -6.47 -11.79 8.62
C TRP A 141 -6.82 -12.57 7.34
N PRO A 142 -6.97 -11.87 6.19
CA PRO A 142 -7.02 -12.49 4.87
C PRO A 142 -5.81 -13.40 4.59
N ASP A 143 -5.98 -14.37 3.70
CA ASP A 143 -4.98 -15.41 3.39
C ASP A 143 -3.69 -14.86 2.77
N ASP A 144 -3.79 -13.82 1.93
CA ASP A 144 -2.65 -13.13 1.33
C ASP A 144 -1.76 -12.38 2.33
N ILE A 145 -2.37 -11.79 3.36
CA ILE A 145 -1.67 -11.17 4.49
C ILE A 145 -1.03 -12.24 5.38
N LEU A 146 -1.76 -13.31 5.69
CA LEU A 146 -1.21 -14.41 6.48
C LEU A 146 -0.06 -15.13 5.76
N MET A 147 -0.18 -15.34 4.46
CA MET A 147 0.86 -15.92 3.61
C MET A 147 2.12 -15.06 3.65
N TYR A 148 1.97 -13.75 3.42
CA TYR A 148 3.10 -12.82 3.51
C TYR A 148 3.82 -12.94 4.86
N ARG A 149 3.08 -12.88 5.97
CA ARG A 149 3.66 -12.98 7.32
C ARG A 149 4.37 -14.30 7.56
N TYR A 150 3.75 -15.41 7.16
CA TYR A 150 4.34 -16.73 7.30
C TYR A 150 5.65 -16.84 6.51
N LEU A 151 5.66 -16.41 5.25
CA LEU A 151 6.86 -16.42 4.41
C LEU A 151 7.95 -15.50 4.97
N CYS A 152 7.59 -14.33 5.51
CA CYS A 152 8.53 -13.43 6.18
C CYS A 152 9.13 -14.05 7.45
N ALA A 153 8.30 -14.58 8.35
CA ALA A 153 8.72 -15.17 9.62
C ALA A 153 9.62 -16.40 9.43
N ASN A 154 9.45 -17.12 8.32
CA ASN A 154 10.23 -18.33 8.00
C ASN A 154 11.38 -18.07 7.01
N GLY A 155 11.67 -16.80 6.68
CA GLY A 155 12.78 -16.45 5.78
C GLY A 155 12.65 -16.99 4.36
N VAL A 156 11.44 -17.30 3.91
CA VAL A 156 11.20 -17.86 2.57
C VAL A 156 11.30 -16.74 1.53
N SER A 157 12.11 -16.95 0.49
CA SER A 157 12.23 -16.06 -0.66
C SER A 157 10.89 -15.94 -1.40
N ARG A 158 10.55 -14.72 -1.82
CA ARG A 158 9.23 -14.39 -2.38
C ARG A 158 9.42 -13.69 -3.71
N HIS A 159 8.93 -14.28 -4.78
CA HIS A 159 9.05 -13.72 -6.13
C HIS A 159 7.69 -13.55 -6.80
N VAL A 160 7.59 -12.53 -7.64
CA VAL A 160 6.43 -12.24 -8.49
C VAL A 160 6.86 -12.30 -9.96
N ALA A 161 6.11 -13.03 -10.78
CA ALA A 161 6.44 -13.26 -12.19
C ALA A 161 6.39 -11.97 -13.04
N VAL A 162 7.31 -11.86 -14.01
CA VAL A 162 7.39 -10.77 -14.99
C VAL A 162 7.62 -11.36 -16.40
N PRO A 163 6.69 -11.17 -17.35
CA PRO A 163 5.28 -10.81 -17.16
C PRO A 163 4.57 -11.77 -16.19
N ASN A 164 3.44 -11.34 -15.64
CA ASN A 164 2.56 -12.23 -14.90
C ASN A 164 2.00 -13.33 -15.82
N LEU A 165 1.91 -14.55 -15.28
CA LEU A 165 1.42 -15.72 -16.02
C LEU A 165 -0.10 -15.89 -15.93
N ALA A 166 -0.74 -15.16 -15.02
CA ALA A 166 -2.19 -15.19 -14.88
C ALA A 166 -2.80 -13.78 -14.96
N GLU A 167 -4.07 -13.73 -15.33
CA GLU A 167 -4.93 -12.56 -15.35
C GLU A 167 -6.23 -12.86 -14.60
N HIS A 168 -6.82 -11.84 -14.00
CA HIS A 168 -8.11 -11.95 -13.35
C HIS A 168 -9.23 -11.82 -14.38
N GLU A 169 -10.10 -12.83 -14.44
CA GLU A 169 -11.39 -12.74 -15.11
C GLU A 169 -12.36 -11.98 -14.18
N ASP A 170 -12.83 -10.80 -14.56
CA ASP A 170 -13.67 -9.97 -13.67
C ASP A 170 -15.11 -10.51 -13.58
N ARG A 171 -15.26 -11.64 -12.90
CA ARG A 171 -16.54 -12.18 -12.45
C ARG A 171 -16.71 -11.72 -11.01
N GLY A 172 -17.71 -10.88 -10.75
CA GLY A 172 -17.93 -10.19 -9.48
C GLY A 172 -17.57 -11.02 -8.23
N SER A 173 -16.83 -10.40 -7.30
CA SER A 173 -16.22 -11.10 -6.16
C SER A 173 -17.25 -11.77 -5.22
N ILE A 174 -17.13 -13.09 -5.01
CA ILE A 174 -17.93 -13.83 -4.02
C ILE A 174 -17.59 -13.42 -2.58
N SER A 175 -16.33 -13.07 -2.31
CA SER A 175 -15.83 -12.71 -0.97
C SER A 175 -16.15 -11.27 -0.55
N GLY A 176 -17.08 -10.60 -1.25
CA GLY A 176 -17.52 -9.24 -0.94
C GLY A 176 -16.53 -8.12 -1.30
N ASN A 177 -15.55 -8.38 -2.16
CA ASN A 177 -14.54 -7.39 -2.60
C ASN A 177 -14.95 -6.62 -3.86
N ALA A 178 -16.23 -6.65 -4.27
CA ALA A 178 -16.70 -5.97 -5.48
C ALA A 178 -16.47 -4.44 -5.44
N PHE A 179 -16.42 -3.85 -4.25
CA PHE A 179 -16.13 -2.42 -4.03
C PHE A 179 -14.71 -2.01 -4.47
N ARG A 180 -13.81 -2.95 -4.81
CA ARG A 180 -12.44 -2.65 -5.26
C ARG A 180 -12.33 -2.33 -6.74
N GLY A 181 -13.42 -2.48 -7.51
CA GLY A 181 -13.40 -2.36 -8.97
C GLY A 181 -12.61 -3.49 -9.64
N PRO A 182 -12.22 -3.31 -10.92
CA PRO A 182 -11.54 -4.35 -11.69
C PRO A 182 -10.15 -4.70 -11.11
N ARG A 183 -9.87 -6.01 -11.06
CA ARG A 183 -8.70 -6.59 -10.37
C ARG A 183 -7.68 -7.14 -11.36
N ARG A 184 -7.30 -6.34 -12.35
CA ARG A 184 -6.45 -6.82 -13.45
C ARG A 184 -4.97 -6.97 -13.06
N SER A 185 -4.27 -7.78 -13.84
CA SER A 185 -2.83 -7.98 -13.79
C SER A 185 -2.09 -6.70 -14.16
N VAL A 186 -0.92 -6.48 -13.55
CA VAL A 186 -0.05 -5.35 -13.88
C VAL A 186 0.61 -5.49 -15.25
N CYS A 187 0.89 -6.71 -15.69
CA CYS A 187 1.56 -7.01 -16.94
C CYS A 187 1.24 -8.44 -17.34
N TYR A 188 0.21 -8.63 -18.16
CA TYR A 188 -0.21 -9.94 -18.65
C TYR A 188 -0.01 -10.02 -20.16
N LEU A 189 0.86 -10.94 -20.59
CA LEU A 189 1.15 -11.22 -21.99
C LEU A 189 0.90 -12.71 -22.24
N PRO A 190 -0.27 -13.11 -22.76
CA PRO A 190 -0.65 -14.52 -22.85
C PRO A 190 0.31 -15.35 -23.72
N GLY A 191 0.92 -14.73 -24.75
CA GLY A 191 1.87 -15.38 -25.65
C GLY A 191 3.35 -15.33 -25.23
N ASP A 192 3.69 -14.76 -24.06
CA ASP A 192 5.09 -14.73 -23.61
C ASP A 192 5.59 -16.15 -23.29
N GLY A 193 6.65 -16.59 -23.97
CA GLY A 193 7.22 -17.94 -23.83
C GLY A 193 8.27 -18.07 -22.73
N VAL A 194 8.75 -19.30 -22.55
CA VAL A 194 9.89 -19.61 -21.66
C VAL A 194 11.12 -18.79 -22.04
N GLY A 195 11.85 -18.30 -21.04
CA GLY A 195 13.16 -17.67 -21.25
C GLY A 195 14.10 -17.90 -20.06
N ASP A 196 14.92 -16.91 -19.77
CA ASP A 196 15.87 -16.91 -18.65
C ASP A 196 15.14 -16.79 -17.28
N GLU A 197 14.43 -17.83 -16.86
CA GLU A 197 13.60 -17.84 -15.64
C GLU A 197 14.42 -17.65 -14.35
N GLY A 198 15.75 -17.79 -14.39
CA GLY A 198 16.64 -17.47 -13.26
C GLY A 198 16.88 -15.97 -13.07
N ARG A 199 16.52 -15.12 -14.05
CA ARG A 199 16.78 -13.67 -13.98
C ARG A 199 15.83 -12.98 -13.01
N THR A 200 16.37 -12.62 -11.84
CA THR A 200 15.62 -11.96 -10.77
C THR A 200 16.05 -10.49 -10.56
N LEU A 201 15.10 -9.65 -10.14
CA LEU A 201 15.36 -8.31 -9.60
C LEU A 201 14.95 -8.29 -8.12
N SER A 202 15.82 -7.79 -7.25
CA SER A 202 15.53 -7.68 -5.82
C SER A 202 16.09 -6.39 -5.24
N GLY A 203 15.91 -6.17 -3.93
CA GLY A 203 16.57 -5.08 -3.22
C GLY A 203 15.99 -3.68 -3.46
N LEU A 204 14.85 -3.54 -4.14
CA LEU A 204 14.17 -2.26 -4.36
C LEU A 204 13.99 -1.48 -3.05
N THR A 205 14.37 -0.20 -3.03
CA THR A 205 14.28 0.69 -1.86
C THR A 205 13.10 1.65 -1.93
N VAL A 206 12.58 1.90 -3.13
CA VAL A 206 11.51 2.86 -3.38
C VAL A 206 10.53 2.24 -4.37
N ILE A 207 9.25 2.23 -4.00
CA ILE A 207 8.17 1.63 -4.78
C ILE A 207 7.10 2.71 -5.03
N PRO A 208 7.13 3.39 -6.18
CA PRO A 208 6.06 4.29 -6.60
C PRO A 208 4.87 3.49 -7.14
N PHE A 209 3.67 3.76 -6.63
CA PHE A 209 2.45 3.08 -7.06
C PHE A 209 1.27 4.05 -7.07
N PHE A 210 0.26 3.73 -7.88
CA PHE A 210 -0.95 4.55 -8.04
C PHE A 210 -2.16 3.74 -7.58
N LYS A 211 -2.89 4.24 -6.57
CA LYS A 211 -4.02 3.52 -5.95
C LYS A 211 -5.08 4.49 -5.46
N TYR A 212 -6.37 4.18 -5.68
CA TYR A 212 -7.49 5.04 -5.27
C TYR A 212 -7.37 6.49 -5.72
N GLY A 213 -6.87 6.72 -6.94
CA GLY A 213 -6.68 8.07 -7.48
C GLY A 213 -5.57 8.87 -6.79
N VAL A 214 -4.70 8.24 -5.98
CA VAL A 214 -3.57 8.90 -5.31
C VAL A 214 -2.24 8.24 -5.67
N ALA A 215 -1.31 9.04 -6.19
CA ALA A 215 0.07 8.63 -6.44
C ALA A 215 0.87 8.59 -5.13
N LYS A 216 1.46 7.44 -4.84
CA LYS A 216 2.12 7.14 -3.56
C LYS A 216 3.51 6.55 -3.79
N CYS A 217 4.33 6.58 -2.76
CA CYS A 217 5.64 5.95 -2.71
C CYS A 217 5.81 5.23 -1.37
N ALA A 218 6.10 3.93 -1.43
CA ALA A 218 6.65 3.22 -0.28
C ALA A 218 8.17 3.36 -0.32
N VAL A 219 8.79 3.83 0.75
CA VAL A 219 10.24 4.05 0.83
C VAL A 219 10.80 3.24 1.99
N ARG A 220 11.75 2.35 1.73
CA ARG A 220 12.43 1.58 2.75
C ARG A 220 13.17 2.53 3.69
N ALA A 221 12.94 2.40 4.98
CA ALA A 221 13.65 3.12 6.02
C ALA A 221 14.92 2.36 6.38
N ASP A 222 16.06 3.06 6.34
CA ASP A 222 17.31 2.54 6.87
C ASP A 222 17.28 2.58 8.40
N GLY A 223 17.75 1.51 9.05
CA GLY A 223 17.87 1.47 10.50
C GLY A 223 17.96 0.05 11.07
N PRO A 224 18.32 -0.08 12.36
CA PRO A 224 18.29 -1.37 13.03
C PRO A 224 16.84 -1.88 13.20
N GLY A 225 16.67 -3.20 13.20
CA GLY A 225 15.37 -3.85 13.40
C GLY A 225 14.80 -4.47 12.11
N PRO A 226 13.52 -4.85 12.11
CA PRO A 226 12.87 -5.40 10.92
C PRO A 226 12.84 -4.37 9.79
N GLU A 227 12.75 -4.84 8.55
CA GLU A 227 12.56 -3.96 7.39
C GLU A 227 11.28 -3.15 7.58
N ARG A 228 11.37 -1.83 7.38
CA ARG A 228 10.26 -0.89 7.56
C ARG A 228 10.09 -0.05 6.31
N TRP A 229 8.84 0.24 5.95
CA TRP A 229 8.52 1.10 4.82
C TRP A 229 7.73 2.32 5.27
N LEU A 230 8.22 3.50 4.88
CA LEU A 230 7.49 4.76 5.02
C LEU A 230 6.48 4.89 3.89
N HIS A 231 5.28 5.37 4.22
CA HIS A 231 4.21 5.55 3.26
C HIS A 231 4.03 7.03 2.94
N LEU A 232 4.50 7.45 1.77
CA LEU A 232 4.54 8.85 1.35
C LEU A 232 3.64 9.09 0.14
N ASP A 233 3.19 10.33 -0.05
CA ASP A 233 2.67 10.77 -1.35
C ASP A 233 3.85 10.84 -2.36
N ALA A 234 3.63 10.46 -3.61
CA ALA A 234 4.70 10.50 -4.63
C ALA A 234 5.22 11.92 -4.86
N GLU A 235 4.34 12.92 -4.82
CA GLU A 235 4.76 14.32 -4.91
C GLU A 235 5.65 14.74 -3.74
N GLN A 236 5.35 14.30 -2.51
CA GLN A 236 6.19 14.57 -1.35
C GLN A 236 7.58 13.95 -1.55
N TYR A 237 7.62 12.69 -1.98
CA TYR A 237 8.86 11.98 -2.27
C TYR A 237 9.73 12.74 -3.28
N LEU A 238 9.16 13.07 -4.44
CA LEU A 238 9.87 13.75 -5.54
C LEU A 238 10.34 15.17 -5.17
N ARG A 239 9.59 15.90 -4.34
CA ARG A 239 10.06 17.18 -3.77
C ARG A 239 11.24 16.97 -2.84
N GLY A 240 11.20 15.92 -2.03
CA GLY A 240 12.26 15.53 -1.11
C GLY A 240 13.57 15.15 -1.83
N THR A 241 13.48 14.48 -2.99
CA THR A 241 14.65 14.23 -3.83
C THR A 241 15.22 15.52 -4.42
N GLY A 242 14.38 16.55 -4.60
CA GLY A 242 14.81 17.88 -5.04
C GLY A 242 14.50 18.19 -6.49
N LEU A 243 13.58 17.44 -7.10
CA LEU A 243 13.06 17.75 -8.43
C LEU A 243 12.32 19.08 -8.44
N SER A 244 12.35 19.75 -9.59
CA SER A 244 11.72 21.07 -9.73
C SER A 244 10.20 20.97 -9.62
N PRO A 245 9.51 21.95 -9.01
CA PRO A 245 8.04 21.94 -8.94
C PRO A 245 7.36 21.94 -10.32
N ALA A 246 8.04 22.45 -11.36
CA ALA A 246 7.55 22.43 -12.72
C ALA A 246 7.43 21.00 -13.27
N LEU A 247 8.41 20.14 -12.99
CA LEU A 247 8.42 18.74 -13.43
C LEU A 247 7.32 17.90 -12.76
N LEU A 248 6.86 18.32 -11.58
CA LEU A 248 5.79 17.62 -10.85
C LEU A 248 4.40 17.87 -11.43
N ARG A 249 4.29 18.69 -12.49
CA ARG A 249 3.03 18.99 -13.17
C ARG A 249 3.05 18.34 -14.55
N PRO A 250 2.02 17.58 -14.92
CA PRO A 250 1.90 17.05 -16.28
C PRO A 250 1.84 18.20 -17.30
N PRO A 251 2.53 18.08 -18.45
CA PRO A 251 2.41 19.04 -19.54
C PRO A 251 1.11 18.82 -20.32
N GLY A 252 0.65 19.86 -21.04
CA GLY A 252 -0.46 19.76 -21.99
C GLY A 252 -1.87 19.89 -21.39
N GLY A 253 -2.88 19.64 -22.24
CA GLY A 253 -4.29 19.64 -21.85
C GLY A 253 -4.63 18.48 -20.91
N GLY A 254 -5.58 18.67 -19.98
CA GLY A 254 -5.96 17.64 -19.01
C GLY A 254 -5.06 17.56 -17.77
N ALA A 255 -4.06 18.44 -17.63
CA ALA A 255 -3.13 18.45 -16.50
C ALA A 255 -3.78 18.61 -15.11
N GLY A 256 -5.01 19.13 -15.06
CA GLY A 256 -5.81 19.26 -13.84
C GLY A 256 -6.60 18.00 -13.46
N GLU A 257 -6.70 17.01 -14.35
CA GLU A 257 -7.42 15.77 -14.07
C GLU A 257 -6.62 14.89 -13.11
N ALA A 258 -7.30 14.35 -12.08
CA ALA A 258 -6.65 13.61 -11.00
C ALA A 258 -5.97 12.33 -11.49
N ASP A 259 -6.51 11.67 -12.51
CA ASP A 259 -5.96 10.46 -13.10
C ASP A 259 -4.70 10.74 -13.93
N VAL A 260 -4.68 11.82 -14.72
CA VAL A 260 -3.49 12.31 -15.43
C VAL A 260 -2.41 12.69 -14.42
N ARG A 261 -2.75 13.45 -13.39
CA ARG A 261 -1.80 13.85 -12.34
C ARG A 261 -1.23 12.65 -11.59
N GLY A 262 -2.07 11.70 -11.21
CA GLY A 262 -1.65 10.50 -10.50
C GLY A 262 -0.77 9.58 -11.34
N THR A 263 -1.12 9.40 -12.61
CA THR A 263 -0.32 8.67 -13.60
C THR A 263 1.04 9.33 -13.79
N TRP A 264 1.06 10.65 -14.02
CA TRP A 264 2.27 11.43 -14.20
C TRP A 264 3.23 11.30 -13.01
N LEU A 265 2.76 11.57 -11.79
CA LEU A 265 3.62 11.53 -10.61
C LEU A 265 4.17 10.12 -10.33
N THR A 266 3.37 9.08 -10.57
CA THR A 266 3.79 7.69 -10.36
C THR A 266 4.84 7.27 -11.37
N ALA A 267 4.59 7.52 -12.66
CA ALA A 267 5.52 7.19 -13.73
C ALA A 267 6.81 8.03 -13.66
N LEU A 268 6.71 9.32 -13.30
CA LEU A 268 7.86 10.19 -13.06
C LEU A 268 8.75 9.64 -11.95
N ALA A 269 8.16 9.17 -10.85
CA ALA A 269 8.91 8.53 -9.77
C ALA A 269 9.50 7.19 -10.17
N LEU A 270 8.80 6.37 -10.96
CA LEU A 270 9.33 5.11 -11.49
C LEU A 270 10.57 5.36 -12.37
N GLY A 271 10.49 6.30 -13.31
CA GLY A 271 11.60 6.66 -14.19
C GLY A 271 12.79 7.25 -13.44
N PHE A 272 12.53 8.09 -12.43
CA PHE A 272 13.59 8.67 -11.60
C PHE A 272 14.33 7.59 -10.79
N GLU A 273 13.60 6.64 -10.22
CA GLU A 273 14.22 5.54 -9.46
C GLU A 273 14.84 4.46 -10.34
N SER A 274 14.32 4.19 -11.55
CA SER A 274 14.93 3.24 -12.48
C SER A 274 16.34 3.68 -12.89
N ALA A 275 16.51 4.96 -13.24
CA ALA A 275 17.82 5.51 -13.54
C ALA A 275 18.77 5.45 -12.33
N ARG A 276 18.27 5.75 -11.12
CA ARG A 276 19.07 5.64 -9.88
C ARG A 276 19.46 4.20 -9.54
N ALA A 277 18.66 3.23 -9.95
CA ALA A 277 18.94 1.80 -9.83
C ALA A 277 19.95 1.29 -10.89
N GLY A 278 20.43 2.16 -11.78
CA GLY A 278 21.40 1.81 -12.82
C GLY A 278 20.78 1.24 -14.09
N PHE A 279 19.48 1.45 -14.32
CA PHE A 279 18.87 1.07 -15.59
C PHE A 279 19.21 2.17 -16.59
N ASP A 280 20.32 2.06 -17.32
CA ASP A 280 20.80 3.16 -18.18
C ASP A 280 19.85 3.43 -19.36
N VAL A 281 19.30 2.36 -19.95
CA VAL A 281 18.41 2.41 -21.11
C VAL A 281 17.13 1.66 -20.81
N LEU A 282 15.99 2.34 -21.02
CA LEU A 282 14.68 1.72 -20.89
C LEU A 282 14.40 0.79 -22.08
N PRO A 283 13.88 -0.42 -21.86
CA PRO A 283 13.65 -1.40 -22.92
C PRO A 283 12.36 -1.09 -23.70
N THR A 284 12.32 0.04 -24.41
CA THR A 284 11.12 0.53 -25.11
C THR A 284 10.59 -0.39 -26.21
N ALA A 285 11.43 -1.29 -26.73
CA ALA A 285 11.04 -2.34 -27.68
C ALA A 285 10.43 -3.59 -27.01
N SER A 286 10.47 -3.70 -25.68
CA SER A 286 9.89 -4.83 -24.95
C SER A 286 8.39 -4.68 -24.78
N GLU A 287 7.64 -5.71 -25.20
CA GLU A 287 6.19 -5.78 -24.97
C GLU A 287 5.86 -5.79 -23.47
N ALA A 288 6.67 -6.47 -22.65
CA ALA A 288 6.49 -6.54 -21.20
C ALA A 288 6.60 -5.14 -20.56
N TYR A 289 7.59 -4.36 -21.00
CA TYR A 289 7.73 -2.97 -20.59
C TYR A 289 6.53 -2.12 -21.03
N ALA A 290 6.15 -2.20 -22.31
CA ALA A 290 5.03 -1.42 -22.85
C ALA A 290 3.72 -1.70 -22.10
N GLU A 291 3.42 -2.98 -21.85
CA GLU A 291 2.24 -3.40 -21.11
C GLU A 291 2.29 -2.94 -19.64
N ALA A 292 3.42 -3.15 -18.95
CA ALA A 292 3.58 -2.75 -17.55
C ALA A 292 3.42 -1.23 -17.33
N VAL A 293 3.88 -0.41 -18.29
CA VAL A 293 3.71 1.05 -18.28
C VAL A 293 2.25 1.43 -18.60
N ALA A 294 1.62 0.77 -19.56
CA ALA A 294 0.25 1.05 -19.98
C ALA A 294 -0.79 0.83 -18.86
N THR A 295 -0.49 -0.01 -17.86
CA THR A 295 -1.38 -0.27 -16.72
C THR A 295 -1.25 0.71 -15.57
N ILE A 296 -0.29 1.65 -15.56
CA ILE A 296 -0.08 2.60 -14.45
C ILE A 296 -1.36 3.40 -14.17
N GLY A 297 -1.86 4.10 -15.19
CA GLY A 297 -3.06 4.93 -15.08
C GLY A 297 -4.33 4.12 -14.81
N PRO A 298 -4.67 3.14 -15.66
CA PRO A 298 -5.81 2.23 -15.45
C PRO A 298 -5.87 1.61 -14.06
N GLY A 299 -4.74 1.12 -13.55
CA GLY A 299 -4.66 0.54 -12.21
C GLY A 299 -5.02 1.53 -11.12
N GLY A 300 -4.48 2.74 -11.16
CA GLY A 300 -4.72 3.70 -10.08
C GLY A 300 -6.12 4.28 -10.01
N ILE A 301 -6.90 4.21 -11.10
CA ILE A 301 -8.31 4.62 -11.11
C ILE A 301 -9.29 3.45 -10.96
N SER A 302 -8.81 2.21 -10.88
CA SER A 302 -9.67 1.03 -10.94
C SER A 302 -10.70 0.97 -9.83
N ASN A 303 -10.39 1.52 -8.65
CA ASN A 303 -11.29 1.50 -7.50
C ASN A 303 -12.41 2.56 -7.58
N THR A 304 -12.29 3.54 -8.48
CA THR A 304 -13.18 4.72 -8.55
C THR A 304 -13.80 4.92 -9.93
N SER A 305 -13.64 3.97 -10.85
CA SER A 305 -14.06 4.11 -12.24
C SER A 305 -14.63 2.79 -12.77
N THR A 306 -15.55 2.90 -13.74
CA THR A 306 -16.12 1.72 -14.42
C THR A 306 -15.12 1.12 -15.41
N GLU A 307 -15.31 -0.15 -15.77
CA GLU A 307 -14.47 -0.81 -16.79
C GLU A 307 -14.47 -0.04 -18.12
N GLU A 308 -15.62 0.49 -18.56
CA GLU A 308 -15.69 1.24 -19.82
C GLU A 308 -14.92 2.57 -19.73
N HIS A 309 -14.95 3.23 -18.58
CA HIS A 309 -14.15 4.43 -18.37
C HIS A 309 -12.66 4.11 -18.38
N ILE A 310 -12.25 3.05 -17.68
CA ILE A 310 -10.86 2.59 -17.63
C ILE A 310 -10.37 2.23 -19.05
N ALA A 311 -11.16 1.49 -19.82
CA ALA A 311 -10.84 1.13 -21.19
C ALA A 311 -10.66 2.36 -22.09
N ARG A 312 -11.56 3.36 -21.99
CA ARG A 312 -11.43 4.63 -22.73
C ARG A 312 -10.18 5.42 -22.35
N ARG A 313 -9.76 5.37 -21.07
CA ARG A 313 -8.60 6.13 -20.54
C ARG A 313 -7.27 5.41 -20.71
N ARG A 314 -7.25 4.11 -20.99
CA ARG A 314 -6.03 3.30 -21.08
C ARG A 314 -4.98 3.90 -22.01
N LYS A 315 -5.32 4.18 -23.27
CA LYS A 315 -4.35 4.71 -24.24
C LYS A 315 -3.86 6.12 -23.87
N PRO A 316 -4.74 7.12 -23.60
CA PRO A 316 -4.28 8.44 -23.17
C PRO A 316 -3.38 8.42 -21.91
N LEU A 317 -3.71 7.59 -20.92
CA LEU A 317 -2.91 7.48 -19.71
C LEU A 317 -1.58 6.75 -19.94
N ALA A 318 -1.53 5.78 -20.86
CA ALA A 318 -0.27 5.13 -21.25
C ALA A 318 0.71 6.14 -21.88
N GLU A 319 0.21 7.05 -22.73
CA GLU A 319 1.01 8.13 -23.33
C GLU A 319 1.57 9.07 -22.24
N VAL A 320 0.73 9.47 -21.27
CA VAL A 320 1.15 10.27 -20.10
C VAL A 320 2.22 9.53 -19.29
N ALA A 321 2.03 8.23 -19.05
CA ALA A 321 2.97 7.42 -18.29
C ALA A 321 4.35 7.32 -18.98
N GLN A 322 4.38 7.10 -20.29
CA GLN A 322 5.62 7.05 -21.07
C GLN A 322 6.39 8.38 -21.01
N LEU A 323 5.71 9.50 -21.23
CA LEU A 323 6.32 10.84 -21.16
C LEU A 323 6.86 11.14 -19.75
N ALA A 324 6.09 10.84 -18.72
CA ALA A 324 6.49 11.07 -17.34
C ALA A 324 7.69 10.21 -16.93
N LEU A 325 7.69 8.93 -17.32
CA LEU A 325 8.78 7.99 -17.02
C LEU A 325 10.08 8.46 -17.67
N GLN A 326 10.05 8.83 -18.96
CA GLN A 326 11.21 9.40 -19.64
C GLN A 326 11.71 10.67 -18.94
N ALA A 327 10.81 11.59 -18.60
CA ALA A 327 11.16 12.83 -17.90
C ALA A 327 11.79 12.57 -16.52
N GLY A 328 11.35 11.52 -15.82
CA GLY A 328 11.91 11.10 -14.54
C GLY A 328 13.32 10.55 -14.69
N HIS A 329 13.51 9.70 -15.70
CA HIS A 329 14.79 9.10 -16.05
C HIS A 329 15.84 10.17 -16.40
N GLU A 330 15.48 11.11 -17.26
CA GLU A 330 16.32 12.27 -17.63
C GLU A 330 16.64 13.16 -16.43
N ALA A 331 15.66 13.38 -15.56
CA ALA A 331 15.87 14.19 -14.38
C ALA A 331 16.87 13.54 -13.41
N ALA A 332 16.88 12.21 -13.30
CA ALA A 332 17.82 11.47 -12.45
C ALA A 332 19.27 11.51 -12.97
N THR A 333 19.51 11.42 -14.28
CA THR A 333 20.87 11.47 -14.84
C THR A 333 21.54 12.83 -14.61
N GLY A 334 20.76 13.92 -14.65
CA GLY A 334 21.23 15.25 -14.27
C GLY A 334 21.25 15.53 -12.76
N HIS A 335 20.71 14.63 -11.94
CA HIS A 335 20.51 14.86 -10.52
C HIS A 335 21.76 14.56 -9.69
N ARG A 336 22.39 15.60 -9.18
CA ARG A 336 23.37 15.45 -8.09
C ARG A 336 22.65 15.44 -6.75
N ALA A 337 22.70 14.31 -6.05
CA ALA A 337 22.23 14.20 -4.68
C ALA A 337 22.90 15.31 -3.84
N ARG A 338 22.11 16.28 -3.38
CA ARG A 338 22.66 17.30 -2.47
C ARG A 338 22.79 16.65 -1.09
N PRO A 339 23.98 16.70 -0.45
CA PRO A 339 24.13 16.17 0.89
C PRO A 339 23.12 16.85 1.82
N ARG A 340 22.37 16.05 2.57
CA ARG A 340 21.55 16.55 3.68
C ARG A 340 22.50 17.26 4.65
N ARG A 341 22.29 18.55 4.88
CA ARG A 341 23.11 19.29 5.85
C ARG A 341 22.86 18.67 7.23
N PRO A 342 23.90 18.27 7.96
CA PRO A 342 23.76 17.87 9.36
C PRO A 342 23.52 19.15 10.17
N GLY A 343 22.28 19.41 10.58
CA GLY A 343 21.91 20.55 11.40
C GLY A 343 20.56 21.14 11.02
N GLY A 344 19.66 21.21 12.00
CA GLY A 344 18.31 21.75 11.85
C GLY A 344 17.41 21.23 12.96
N LEU A 345 16.68 20.16 12.70
CA LEU A 345 15.70 19.61 13.64
C LEU A 345 16.30 18.48 14.50
N VAL A 346 16.15 18.59 15.80
CA VAL A 346 16.43 17.53 16.77
C VAL A 346 15.10 16.96 17.25
N TRP A 347 14.92 15.64 17.15
CA TRP A 347 13.68 14.98 17.52
C TRP A 347 13.81 14.24 18.86
N ARG A 348 12.85 14.43 19.77
CA ARG A 348 12.70 13.66 21.01
C ARG A 348 11.43 12.81 20.94
N GLY A 349 11.51 11.56 21.40
CA GLY A 349 10.37 10.63 21.35
C GLY A 349 9.96 10.21 19.93
N ALA A 350 10.82 10.39 18.93
CA ALA A 350 10.53 10.08 17.53
C ALA A 350 11.04 8.70 17.07
N ALA A 351 11.58 7.88 17.98
CA ALA A 351 12.01 6.51 17.71
C ALA A 351 10.81 5.56 17.61
N ASN A 352 9.84 5.92 16.77
CA ASN A 352 8.65 5.14 16.46
C ASN A 352 8.17 5.52 15.04
N PRO A 353 7.30 4.71 14.43
CA PRO A 353 6.83 4.96 13.06
C PRO A 353 6.22 6.35 12.84
N LEU A 354 5.46 6.89 13.79
CA LEU A 354 4.86 8.24 13.67
C LEU A 354 5.93 9.33 13.62
N GLY A 355 6.92 9.26 14.52
CA GLY A 355 8.05 10.17 14.54
C GLY A 355 8.86 10.15 13.25
N GLU A 356 9.08 8.97 12.67
CA GLU A 356 9.78 8.82 11.39
C GLU A 356 9.00 9.46 10.23
N HIS A 357 7.68 9.30 10.17
CA HIS A 357 6.84 9.94 9.14
C HIS A 357 6.86 11.47 9.26
N LEU A 358 6.74 12.01 10.48
CA LEU A 358 6.81 13.45 10.74
C LEU A 358 8.20 14.01 10.38
N ALA A 359 9.26 13.35 10.81
CA ALA A 359 10.64 13.74 10.52
C ALA A 359 10.93 13.71 9.02
N ARG A 360 10.49 12.66 8.33
CA ARG A 360 10.65 12.55 6.89
C ARG A 360 9.92 13.67 6.15
N ARG A 361 8.68 13.97 6.54
CA ARG A 361 7.88 15.02 5.89
C ARG A 361 8.52 16.41 6.01
N LEU A 362 8.97 16.81 7.20
CA LEU A 362 9.64 18.10 7.37
C LEU A 362 10.99 18.14 6.63
N ALA A 363 11.73 17.02 6.60
CA ALA A 363 12.97 16.93 5.85
C ALA A 363 12.76 17.07 4.33
N ASP A 364 11.71 16.45 3.78
CA ASP A 364 11.39 16.50 2.35
C ASP A 364 10.91 17.90 1.91
N ARG A 365 10.30 18.67 2.83
CA ARG A 365 9.96 20.09 2.62
C ARG A 365 11.14 21.04 2.81
N ARG A 366 12.31 20.51 3.18
CA ARG A 366 13.56 21.25 3.40
C ARG A 366 13.42 22.34 4.46
N GLU A 367 12.70 22.05 5.54
CA GLU A 367 12.64 22.92 6.71
C GLU A 367 14.08 23.22 7.19
N ARG A 368 14.41 24.50 7.34
CA ARG A 368 15.77 24.98 7.64
C ARG A 368 15.93 25.45 9.07
N SER A 369 14.84 25.52 9.82
CA SER A 369 14.84 25.93 11.21
C SER A 369 15.73 25.02 12.04
N ALA A 370 16.51 25.63 12.92
CA ALA A 370 17.10 24.92 14.03
C ALA A 370 16.07 24.84 15.16
N ALA A 371 15.64 23.64 15.55
CA ALA A 371 14.66 23.46 16.63
C ALA A 371 14.73 22.07 17.25
N VAL A 372 14.31 21.96 18.51
CA VAL A 372 13.98 20.68 19.14
C VAL A 372 12.48 20.45 19.02
N ILE A 373 12.06 19.33 18.43
CA ILE A 373 10.67 18.89 18.38
C ILE A 373 10.53 17.70 19.31
N ASP A 374 9.67 17.83 20.31
CA ASP A 374 9.42 16.81 21.32
C ASP A 374 8.03 16.19 21.12
N LEU A 375 8.03 14.89 20.79
CA LEU A 375 6.86 14.07 20.53
C LEU A 375 6.54 13.13 21.69
N THR A 376 7.28 13.18 22.81
CA THR A 376 7.13 12.22 23.93
C THR A 376 5.71 12.19 24.51
N ARG A 377 5.00 13.32 24.46
CA ARG A 377 3.62 13.44 24.95
C ARG A 377 2.55 13.17 23.89
N LEU A 378 2.92 12.84 22.65
CA LEU A 378 1.96 12.65 21.56
C LEU A 378 1.08 11.40 21.74
N HIS A 379 1.54 10.43 22.52
CA HIS A 379 0.82 9.18 22.83
C HIS A 379 0.16 9.18 24.22
N CYS A 380 0.22 10.29 24.95
CA CYS A 380 -0.43 10.41 26.27
C CYS A 380 -1.94 10.67 26.13
N ALA A 381 -2.67 10.59 27.25
CA ALA A 381 -4.09 10.95 27.31
C ALA A 381 -4.37 12.41 26.88
N GLU A 382 -3.36 13.28 27.01
CA GLU A 382 -3.38 14.64 26.50
C GLU A 382 -2.26 14.82 25.46
N PRO A 383 -2.53 14.52 24.17
CA PRO A 383 -1.54 14.62 23.11
C PRO A 383 -1.03 16.06 22.97
N GLU A 384 0.28 16.22 23.10
CA GLU A 384 0.95 17.50 22.96
C GLU A 384 2.26 17.34 22.17
N VAL A 385 2.53 18.29 21.28
CA VAL A 385 3.85 18.46 20.65
C VAL A 385 4.48 19.73 21.20
N THR A 386 5.72 19.61 21.67
CA THR A 386 6.50 20.77 22.09
C THR A 386 7.53 21.12 21.02
N ILE A 387 7.58 22.37 20.59
CA ILE A 387 8.57 22.88 19.63
C ILE A 387 9.41 23.93 20.34
N ARG A 388 10.72 23.73 20.40
CA ARG A 388 11.68 24.70 20.93
C ARG A 388 12.62 25.16 19.82
N PRO A 389 12.31 26.29 19.17
CA PRO A 389 13.20 26.88 18.19
C PRO A 389 14.51 27.35 18.80
N GLN A 390 15.59 27.32 18.04
CA GLN A 390 16.84 27.94 18.46
C GLN A 390 16.66 29.45 18.56
N GLY A 391 17.10 30.03 19.69
CA GLY A 391 17.01 31.46 19.95
C GLY A 391 15.68 31.93 20.54
N ASP A 392 14.71 31.04 20.73
CA ASP A 392 13.44 31.36 21.38
C ASP A 392 13.47 30.93 22.86
N PRO A 393 13.24 31.85 23.82
CA PRO A 393 13.26 31.51 25.24
C PRO A 393 12.06 30.65 25.67
N VAL A 394 10.94 30.69 24.93
CA VAL A 394 9.69 30.02 25.34
C VAL A 394 9.31 28.95 24.32
N PRO A 395 9.14 27.68 24.73
CA PRO A 395 8.72 26.64 23.79
C PRO A 395 7.25 26.85 23.37
N TYR A 396 6.96 26.53 22.12
CA TYR A 396 5.59 26.38 21.63
C TYR A 396 5.01 25.04 22.09
N ARG A 397 3.78 25.05 22.58
CA ARG A 397 3.00 23.88 22.97
C ARG A 397 1.79 23.76 22.05
N LEU A 398 1.72 22.66 21.34
CA LEU A 398 0.63 22.32 20.44
C LEU A 398 -0.23 21.24 21.08
N SER A 399 -1.42 21.60 21.57
CA SER A 399 -2.44 20.61 21.92
C SER A 399 -3.02 20.02 20.65
N VAL A 400 -2.97 18.70 20.49
CA VAL A 400 -3.36 18.04 19.23
C VAL A 400 -4.68 17.29 19.41
N GLY A 401 -5.52 17.32 18.36
CA GLY A 401 -6.67 16.42 18.25
C GLY A 401 -6.28 14.94 18.11
N GLU A 402 -7.23 14.11 17.71
CA GLU A 402 -7.01 12.67 17.53
C GLU A 402 -6.15 12.43 16.26
N VAL A 403 -4.86 12.17 16.46
CA VAL A 403 -3.92 11.97 15.35
C VAL A 403 -4.13 10.60 14.70
N TYR A 404 -4.22 10.58 13.37
CA TYR A 404 -4.37 9.36 12.60
C TYR A 404 -3.59 9.42 11.27
N GLY A 405 -3.35 8.26 10.65
CA GLY A 405 -2.57 8.15 9.42
C GLY A 405 -1.36 7.23 9.56
N PRO A 406 -0.50 7.15 8.53
CA PRO A 406 0.73 6.38 8.57
C PRO A 406 1.56 6.66 9.83
N GLY A 407 2.03 5.59 10.47
CA GLY A 407 2.81 5.64 11.70
C GLY A 407 2.00 5.64 13.00
N CYS A 408 0.69 5.90 12.95
CA CYS A 408 -0.15 5.97 14.15
C CYS A 408 -0.57 4.57 14.65
N SER A 409 -0.73 4.40 15.96
CA SER A 409 -1.19 3.13 16.53
C SER A 409 -2.66 2.83 16.20
N HIS A 410 -2.99 1.54 16.03
CA HIS A 410 -4.39 1.09 15.91
C HIS A 410 -5.16 1.16 17.24
N LEU A 411 -4.49 1.47 18.35
CA LEU A 411 -5.12 1.57 19.67
C LEU A 411 -5.83 2.91 19.90
N GLY A 412 -5.63 3.92 19.05
CA GLY A 412 -6.39 5.19 19.10
C GLY A 412 -7.86 5.02 18.71
N ALA A 413 -8.70 6.04 18.92
CA ALA A 413 -10.14 5.98 18.62
C ALA A 413 -10.39 5.73 17.13
N VAL A 414 -9.72 6.50 16.25
CA VAL A 414 -9.77 6.29 14.79
C VAL A 414 -9.14 4.94 14.43
N GLY A 415 -8.01 4.60 15.07
CA GLY A 415 -7.26 3.36 14.84
C GLY A 415 -8.10 2.11 15.08
N ARG A 416 -8.87 2.06 16.17
CA ARG A 416 -9.72 0.91 16.51
C ARG A 416 -10.79 0.69 15.46
N MET A 417 -11.47 1.75 15.01
CA MET A 417 -12.49 1.67 13.96
C MET A 417 -11.91 1.12 12.66
N VAL A 418 -10.79 1.69 12.19
CA VAL A 418 -10.09 1.25 10.97
C VAL A 418 -9.64 -0.22 11.09
N TRP A 419 -9.11 -0.60 12.25
CA TRP A 419 -8.63 -1.96 12.51
C TRP A 419 -9.74 -3.01 12.47
N GLN A 420 -10.91 -2.71 13.03
CA GLN A 420 -12.07 -3.61 12.94
C GLN A 420 -12.52 -3.75 11.48
N ALA A 421 -12.63 -2.65 10.75
CA ALA A 421 -13.03 -2.67 9.34
C ALA A 421 -12.07 -3.51 8.47
N LEU A 422 -10.75 -3.36 8.66
CA LEU A 422 -9.74 -4.17 7.96
C LEU A 422 -9.93 -5.67 8.17
N ARG A 423 -10.35 -6.07 9.38
CA ARG A 423 -10.58 -7.47 9.77
C ARG A 423 -11.99 -7.98 9.47
N SER A 424 -12.75 -7.25 8.65
CA SER A 424 -14.16 -7.57 8.33
C SER A 424 -15.08 -7.60 9.56
N ARG A 425 -14.72 -6.89 10.63
CA ARG A 425 -15.52 -6.83 11.86
C ARG A 425 -16.36 -5.54 11.87
N PRO A 426 -17.53 -5.54 12.54
CA PRO A 426 -18.31 -4.32 12.69
C PRO A 426 -17.49 -3.17 13.28
N VAL A 427 -17.69 -1.96 12.76
CA VAL A 427 -17.12 -0.74 13.35
C VAL A 427 -17.95 -0.41 14.60
N MET A 428 -17.26 -0.33 15.74
CA MET A 428 -17.90 -0.05 17.03
C MET A 428 -17.75 1.43 17.38
N ILE A 429 -18.87 2.09 17.66
CA ILE A 429 -18.93 3.43 18.25
C ILE A 429 -18.89 3.26 19.76
N GLU A 430 -17.78 3.63 20.40
CA GLU A 430 -17.64 3.61 21.86
C GLU A 430 -18.14 4.94 22.44
N GLY A 431 -19.00 4.89 23.47
CA GLY A 431 -19.57 6.06 24.12
C GLY A 431 -20.71 6.71 23.35
N ASP A 432 -20.82 8.03 23.52
CA ASP A 432 -21.86 8.85 22.90
C ASP A 432 -21.61 9.00 21.38
N PRO A 433 -22.55 8.58 20.50
CA PRO A 433 -22.42 8.72 19.05
C PRO A 433 -22.30 10.18 18.58
N ASP A 434 -22.87 11.10 19.35
CA ASP A 434 -22.90 12.53 19.02
C ASP A 434 -21.68 13.28 19.58
N ALA A 435 -20.80 12.57 20.29
CA ALA A 435 -19.59 13.14 20.82
C ALA A 435 -18.65 13.63 19.72
N GLU A 436 -18.13 14.85 19.89
CA GLU A 436 -17.21 15.48 18.95
C GLU A 436 -15.86 14.77 18.92
N VAL A 437 -15.35 14.56 17.70
CA VAL A 437 -14.02 14.05 17.41
C VAL A 437 -13.30 15.06 16.50
N HIS A 438 -12.05 15.33 16.83
CA HIS A 438 -11.20 16.25 16.09
C HIS A 438 -10.07 15.47 15.39
N PRO A 439 -10.36 14.76 14.29
CA PRO A 439 -9.34 13.97 13.60
C PRO A 439 -8.29 14.90 12.97
N VAL A 440 -7.01 14.58 13.19
CA VAL A 440 -5.87 15.29 12.61
C VAL A 440 -5.01 14.29 11.85
N TYR A 441 -4.96 14.44 10.53
CA TYR A 441 -4.11 13.55 9.74
C TYR A 441 -2.63 13.88 9.98
N VAL A 442 -1.76 12.88 10.05
CA VAL A 442 -0.32 13.02 10.35
C VAL A 442 0.38 14.10 9.50
N ASN A 443 0.00 14.22 8.22
CA ASN A 443 0.57 15.23 7.34
C ASN A 443 0.12 16.65 7.69
N ASP A 444 -1.13 16.83 8.15
CA ASP A 444 -1.64 18.12 8.60
C ASP A 444 -0.98 18.54 9.92
N LEU A 445 -0.64 17.58 10.79
CA LEU A 445 0.18 17.83 11.99
C LEU A 445 1.59 18.32 11.62
N ALA A 446 2.24 17.68 10.65
CA ALA A 446 3.54 18.16 10.16
C ALA A 446 3.46 19.59 9.59
N ASP A 447 2.39 19.89 8.85
CA ASP A 447 2.17 21.22 8.27
C ASP A 447 1.90 22.28 9.37
N ALA A 448 1.29 21.89 10.49
CA ALA A 448 1.16 22.77 11.66
C ALA A 448 2.51 23.06 12.32
N ILE A 449 3.36 22.04 12.48
CA ILE A 449 4.72 22.19 13.02
C ILE A 449 5.54 23.11 12.13
N GLU A 450 5.51 22.92 10.81
CA GLU A 450 6.17 23.79 9.83
C GLU A 450 5.65 25.24 9.92
N ALA A 451 4.34 25.44 10.05
CA ALA A 451 3.77 26.78 10.17
C ALA A 451 4.29 27.52 11.42
N VAL A 452 4.36 26.85 12.57
CA VAL A 452 4.97 27.41 13.80
C VAL A 452 6.45 27.69 13.61
N LEU A 453 7.18 26.76 12.98
CA LEU A 453 8.61 26.91 12.73
C LEU A 453 8.93 28.12 11.86
N ARG A 454 8.13 28.33 10.82
CA ARG A 454 8.31 29.41 9.84
C ARG A 454 7.84 30.76 10.34
N LEU A 455 6.67 30.81 10.99
CA LEU A 455 5.99 32.08 11.29
C LEU A 455 6.27 32.62 12.69
N ARG A 456 6.71 31.79 13.64
CA ARG A 456 7.00 32.19 15.03
C ARG A 456 5.87 33.04 15.64
N PRO A 457 4.65 32.49 15.76
CA PRO A 457 3.53 33.27 16.30
C PRO A 457 3.83 33.80 17.72
N GLU A 458 3.21 34.92 18.09
CA GLU A 458 3.32 35.49 19.43
C GLU A 458 2.68 34.58 20.49
N GLN A 459 1.65 33.82 20.13
CA GLN A 459 1.02 32.86 21.03
C GLN A 459 1.80 31.54 21.05
N HIS A 460 2.30 31.16 22.23
CA HIS A 460 3.07 29.93 22.43
C HIS A 460 2.20 28.71 22.81
N VAL A 461 0.91 28.90 23.08
CA VAL A 461 -0.04 27.81 23.33
C VAL A 461 -1.03 27.80 22.18
N LEU A 462 -0.99 26.74 21.39
CA LEU A 462 -1.72 26.60 20.15
C LEU A 462 -2.44 25.25 20.11
N THR A 463 -3.48 25.17 19.32
CA THR A 463 -4.27 23.95 19.12
C THR A 463 -4.21 23.52 17.65
N VAL A 464 -3.89 22.25 17.43
CA VAL A 464 -3.90 21.60 16.12
C VAL A 464 -5.11 20.68 16.08
N ALA A 465 -6.24 21.24 15.63
CA ALA A 465 -7.50 20.53 15.47
C ALA A 465 -8.34 21.21 14.37
N PRO A 466 -9.12 20.46 13.58
CA PRO A 466 -10.07 21.03 12.63
C PRO A 466 -11.03 21.99 13.35
N ARG A 467 -11.44 23.07 12.66
CA ARG A 467 -12.44 24.02 13.17
C ARG A 467 -13.82 23.39 13.28
N LYS A 468 -14.16 22.54 12.31
CA LYS A 468 -15.39 21.76 12.30
C LYS A 468 -15.04 20.32 12.73
N PRO A 469 -15.40 19.88 13.94
CA PRO A 469 -15.29 18.47 14.30
C PRO A 469 -16.26 17.62 13.47
N CYS A 470 -16.10 16.30 13.55
CA CYS A 470 -17.14 15.35 13.17
C CYS A 470 -17.63 14.62 14.42
N THR A 471 -18.81 14.01 14.39
CA THR A 471 -19.26 13.15 15.49
C THR A 471 -18.59 11.77 15.42
N ALA A 472 -18.64 11.02 16.52
CA ALA A 472 -18.18 9.63 16.54
C ALA A 472 -18.97 8.75 15.53
N ALA A 473 -20.26 9.02 15.33
CA ALA A 473 -21.08 8.36 14.33
C ALA A 473 -20.66 8.70 12.88
N GLU A 474 -20.41 9.99 12.59
CA GLU A 474 -19.92 10.43 11.27
C GLU A 474 -18.54 9.82 10.96
N LEU A 475 -17.66 9.75 11.95
CA LEU A 475 -16.36 9.09 11.80
C LEU A 475 -16.51 7.60 11.49
N ALA A 476 -17.37 6.88 12.21
CA ALA A 476 -17.62 5.47 11.98
C ALA A 476 -18.20 5.21 10.57
N GLN A 477 -19.09 6.08 10.11
CA GLN A 477 -19.63 6.03 8.75
C GLN A 477 -18.55 6.32 7.70
N ALA A 478 -17.69 7.30 7.93
CA ALA A 478 -16.55 7.57 7.05
C ALA A 478 -15.59 6.38 6.96
N VAL A 479 -15.38 5.63 8.05
CA VAL A 479 -14.59 4.38 8.04
C VAL A 479 -15.29 3.29 7.22
N HIS A 480 -16.61 3.11 7.38
CA HIS A 480 -17.40 2.19 6.58
C HIS A 480 -17.24 2.45 5.07
N GLU A 481 -17.30 3.72 4.66
CA GLU A 481 -17.22 4.12 3.26
C GLU A 481 -15.79 4.05 2.71
N ALA A 482 -14.80 4.54 3.46
CA ALA A 482 -13.43 4.70 2.96
C ALA A 482 -12.54 3.46 3.11
N VAL A 483 -12.84 2.58 4.07
CA VAL A 483 -11.99 1.41 4.40
C VAL A 483 -12.63 0.13 3.92
N ARG A 484 -13.82 -0.20 4.44
CA ARG A 484 -14.55 -1.41 4.08
C ARG A 484 -16.01 -1.31 4.53
N PRO A 485 -16.98 -1.69 3.68
CA PRO A 485 -18.40 -1.59 4.01
C PRO A 485 -18.85 -2.69 4.99
N VAL A 486 -18.49 -2.54 6.27
CA VAL A 486 -18.89 -3.43 7.38
C VAL A 486 -19.97 -2.76 8.26
N PRO A 487 -20.82 -3.51 8.97
CA PRO A 487 -21.85 -2.90 9.81
C PRO A 487 -21.28 -1.92 10.85
N VAL A 488 -21.96 -0.80 11.08
CA VAL A 488 -21.65 0.15 12.17
C VAL A 488 -22.57 -0.16 13.35
N ARG A 489 -22.02 -0.29 14.56
CA ARG A 489 -22.75 -0.66 15.78
C ARG A 489 -22.36 0.21 16.97
N ARG A 490 -23.30 0.42 17.90
CA ARG A 490 -22.99 1.04 19.20
C ARG A 490 -22.34 -0.01 20.13
N GLY A 491 -21.24 0.38 20.76
CA GLY A 491 -20.56 -0.40 21.79
C GLY A 491 -20.98 0.03 23.20
N THR A 492 -20.64 -0.78 24.20
CA THR A 492 -20.93 -0.51 25.62
C THR A 492 -19.80 0.22 26.34
N GLY A 493 -18.69 0.53 25.66
CA GLY A 493 -17.53 1.19 26.25
C GLY A 493 -17.77 2.67 26.54
N SER A 494 -17.07 3.22 27.53
CA SER A 494 -17.02 4.67 27.77
C SER A 494 -16.09 5.32 26.75
N GLY A 495 -16.64 5.87 25.68
CA GLY A 495 -15.88 6.70 24.75
C GLY A 495 -15.33 7.93 25.49
N LYS A 496 -14.02 8.14 25.44
CA LYS A 496 -13.38 9.38 25.88
C LYS A 496 -13.19 10.27 24.66
N THR A 497 -14.09 11.23 24.47
CA THR A 497 -13.85 12.34 23.55
C THR A 497 -13.31 13.52 24.34
N ARG A 498 -12.35 14.23 23.75
CA ARG A 498 -11.77 15.43 24.36
C ARG A 498 -12.44 16.65 23.77
N PRO A 499 -13.06 17.52 24.60
CA PRO A 499 -13.55 18.80 24.11
C PRO A 499 -12.36 19.67 23.68
N VAL A 500 -12.43 20.21 22.47
CA VAL A 500 -11.52 21.27 22.02
C VAL A 500 -12.27 22.59 22.15
N ALA A 501 -11.70 23.55 22.89
CA ALA A 501 -12.32 24.85 23.06
C ALA A 501 -12.52 25.56 21.71
N ALA A 502 -13.71 26.09 21.47
CA ALA A 502 -14.09 26.71 20.18
C ALA A 502 -13.20 27.92 19.83
N ASP A 503 -12.75 28.65 20.85
CA ASP A 503 -11.90 29.84 20.79
C ASP A 503 -10.39 29.52 20.82
N ALA A 504 -10.01 28.24 20.75
CA ALA A 504 -8.61 27.86 20.77
C ALA A 504 -7.80 28.45 19.60
N VAL A 505 -6.68 29.11 19.94
CA VAL A 505 -5.76 29.72 18.98
C VAL A 505 -5.06 28.62 18.18
N ARG A 506 -5.03 28.74 16.85
CA ARG A 506 -4.41 27.75 15.95
C ARG A 506 -3.15 28.34 15.30
N PRO A 507 -2.22 27.51 14.79
CA PRO A 507 -1.08 28.00 14.04
C PRO A 507 -1.52 28.93 12.90
N PRO A 508 -0.87 30.09 12.69
CA PRO A 508 -1.29 31.06 11.68
C PRO A 508 -1.25 30.47 10.26
N GLY A 509 -2.30 30.73 9.48
CA GLY A 509 -2.40 30.25 8.10
C GLY A 509 -2.53 28.73 7.96
N TRP A 510 -2.69 28.00 9.06
CA TRP A 510 -2.86 26.55 9.05
C TRP A 510 -4.35 26.18 9.02
N ALA A 511 -4.67 25.22 8.15
CA ALA A 511 -5.91 24.46 8.14
C ALA A 511 -5.58 23.04 7.66
N PRO A 512 -6.29 22.00 8.14
CA PRO A 512 -6.12 20.67 7.61
C PRO A 512 -6.51 20.65 6.13
N VAL A 513 -5.65 20.09 5.29
CA VAL A 513 -5.88 19.97 3.84
C VAL A 513 -6.23 18.55 3.42
N THR A 514 -5.99 17.57 4.30
CA THR A 514 -6.29 16.17 4.00
C THR A 514 -7.76 15.87 4.32
N GLY A 515 -8.52 15.51 3.29
CA GLY A 515 -9.90 15.03 3.47
C GLY A 515 -9.95 13.73 4.28
N LEU A 516 -10.97 13.59 5.13
CA LEU A 516 -11.11 12.46 6.06
C LEU A 516 -11.01 11.09 5.36
N ALA A 517 -11.77 10.89 4.27
CA ALA A 517 -11.78 9.65 3.51
C ALA A 517 -10.38 9.28 2.97
N ARG A 518 -9.65 10.25 2.40
CA ARG A 518 -8.27 10.05 1.91
C ARG A 518 -7.34 9.66 3.05
N GLY A 519 -7.43 10.35 4.19
CA GLY A 519 -6.61 10.04 5.36
C GLY A 519 -6.90 8.66 5.93
N LEU A 520 -8.18 8.27 6.03
CA LEU A 520 -8.61 6.96 6.54
C LEU A 520 -8.13 5.84 5.63
N HIS A 521 -8.21 6.05 4.32
CA HIS A 521 -7.70 5.10 3.35
C HIS A 521 -6.18 4.89 3.47
N ALA A 522 -5.41 5.99 3.55
CA ALA A 522 -3.96 5.92 3.77
C ALA A 522 -3.61 5.25 5.10
N PHE A 523 -4.37 5.52 6.16
CA PHE A 523 -4.17 4.89 7.46
C PHE A 523 -4.45 3.39 7.41
N ALA A 524 -5.56 2.98 6.81
CA ALA A 524 -5.92 1.57 6.64
C ALA A 524 -4.87 0.80 5.84
N GLN A 525 -4.38 1.40 4.75
CA GLN A 525 -3.32 0.81 3.94
C GLN A 525 -2.02 0.65 4.74
N TRP A 526 -1.62 1.65 5.53
CA TRP A 526 -0.45 1.55 6.38
C TRP A 526 -0.62 0.49 7.48
N LEU A 527 -1.79 0.45 8.14
CA LEU A 527 -2.07 -0.54 9.19
C LEU A 527 -2.04 -1.97 8.66
N ALA A 528 -2.57 -2.21 7.45
CA ALA A 528 -2.60 -3.54 6.85
C ALA A 528 -1.19 -4.08 6.55
N TYR A 529 -0.25 -3.20 6.15
CA TYR A 529 1.04 -3.61 5.61
C TYR A 529 2.20 -3.44 6.59
N GLU A 530 2.21 -2.33 7.35
CA GLU A 530 3.30 -1.99 8.28
C GLU A 530 2.83 -2.08 9.74
N GLY A 531 1.62 -1.62 10.03
CA GLY A 531 1.15 -1.39 11.40
C GLY A 531 1.03 -2.64 12.27
N VAL A 532 1.01 -3.84 11.67
CA VAL A 532 0.92 -5.11 12.41
C VAL A 532 2.28 -5.66 12.82
N LEU A 533 3.36 -5.24 12.14
CA LEU A 533 4.73 -5.64 12.47
C LEU A 533 5.25 -4.97 13.74
N HIS A 534 4.49 -4.03 14.32
CA HIS A 534 4.90 -3.18 15.43
C HIS A 534 4.09 -3.40 16.72
N THR A 535 3.24 -4.45 16.77
CA THR A 535 2.29 -4.64 17.86
C THR A 535 2.13 -6.10 18.31
N GLU A 536 3.06 -6.99 17.98
CA GLU A 536 3.12 -8.36 18.54
C GLU A 536 4.18 -8.51 19.66
N GLU A 537 4.70 -7.38 20.17
CA GLU A 537 5.24 -7.26 21.54
C GLU A 537 4.18 -6.60 22.44
#